data_AF-A0A955E2M4-F1
#
_entry.id   AF-A0A955E2M4-F1
#
_cell.length_a   1.000
_cell.length_b   1.000
_cell.length_c   1.000
_cell.angle_alpha   90.00
_cell.angle_beta   90.00
_cell.angle_gamma   90.00
#
_symmetry.space_group_name_H-M   'P 1'
#
loop_
_entity.id
_entity.type
_entity.pdbx_description
1 polymer ?
#
loop_
_entity_poly.entity_id
_entity_poly.type
_entity_poly.pdbx_seq_one_letter_code
_entity_poly.pdbx_strand_id
1 'polypeptide(L)'
;MPLSHHCISCGTDLSWIRAIPDPVYQLPVVVCPSCSTACTRSKPAISIAIRRFKAARRTGLVLLVELLMLTLLVGMSVGILVGLADDTPGPLEAIGVLGFGLTGVPNTGTSNTSFERDLEMIRTILVVLVLVSVGAGVWIRSAHGHLRLWSSVAFWFGLVLGLLAIIYIWGVIDQLMAKQSIRHLTPSHELGAAAVYLLFTVPFVAAGFPLGARARKIWIKQHRAKAHKYRRKLRKHRMNHARPADR
;
A
#
# COMPACT_ATOMS: atom_id res chain seq x y z
N MET A 1 -19.08 -4.20 37.43
CA MET A 1 -20.42 -4.12 36.80
C MET A 1 -20.64 -5.39 35.99
N PRO A 2 -21.66 -6.21 36.33
CA PRO A 2 -21.92 -7.46 35.62
C PRO A 2 -22.29 -7.19 34.15
N LEU A 3 -21.63 -7.91 33.22
CA LEU A 3 -21.96 -7.91 31.79
C LEU A 3 -23.27 -8.67 31.59
N SER A 4 -24.39 -8.08 31.98
CA SER A 4 -25.63 -8.85 32.03
C SER A 4 -26.27 -8.89 30.64
N HIS A 5 -26.18 -10.07 30.03
CA HIS A 5 -27.16 -10.52 29.04
C HIS A 5 -28.56 -10.56 29.64
N HIS A 6 -28.70 -10.48 30.97
CA HIS A 6 -29.95 -10.44 31.72
C HIS A 6 -30.31 -9.03 32.19
N CYS A 7 -31.60 -8.75 32.37
CA CYS A 7 -32.08 -7.53 33.01
C CYS A 7 -31.66 -7.50 34.49
N ILE A 8 -31.14 -6.37 34.96
CA ILE A 8 -30.68 -6.20 36.35
C ILE A 8 -31.86 -6.21 37.33
N SER A 9 -33.06 -5.81 36.89
CA SER A 9 -34.25 -5.74 37.74
C SER A 9 -34.97 -7.09 37.84
N CYS A 10 -35.31 -7.73 36.71
CA CYS A 10 -36.16 -8.92 36.70
C CYS A 10 -35.47 -10.20 36.20
N GLY A 11 -34.18 -10.16 35.85
CA GLY A 11 -33.41 -11.33 35.40
C GLY A 11 -33.71 -11.81 33.97
N THR A 12 -34.69 -11.22 33.28
CA THR A 12 -35.07 -11.62 31.90
C THR A 12 -33.87 -11.57 30.96
N ASP A 13 -33.64 -12.62 30.16
CA ASP A 13 -32.59 -12.64 29.13
C ASP A 13 -32.90 -11.64 28.00
N LEU A 14 -32.01 -10.65 27.85
CA LEU A 14 -32.03 -9.59 26.85
C LEU A 14 -31.12 -9.91 25.65
N SER A 15 -30.50 -11.09 25.59
CA SER A 15 -29.53 -11.46 24.54
C SER A 15 -30.12 -11.37 23.12
N TRP A 16 -31.40 -11.70 22.98
CA TRP A 16 -32.19 -11.73 21.74
C TRP A 16 -32.79 -10.37 21.34
N ILE A 17 -32.86 -9.42 22.28
CA ILE A 17 -33.48 -8.12 22.04
C ILE A 17 -32.46 -7.18 21.40
N ARG A 18 -32.90 -6.49 20.34
CA ARG A 18 -32.03 -5.58 19.59
C ARG A 18 -31.75 -4.31 20.40
N ALA A 19 -30.48 -4.03 20.64
CA ALA A 19 -30.06 -2.77 21.24
C ALA A 19 -30.25 -1.59 20.26
N ILE A 20 -30.78 -0.49 20.78
CA ILE A 20 -30.92 0.80 20.11
C ILE A 20 -29.78 1.70 20.60
N PRO A 21 -29.03 2.37 19.72
CA PRO A 21 -28.02 3.32 20.16
C PRO A 21 -28.68 4.54 20.81
N ASP A 22 -28.22 4.89 22.00
CA ASP A 22 -28.60 6.13 22.69
C ASP A 22 -28.15 7.36 21.87
N PRO A 23 -29.01 8.38 21.66
CA PRO A 23 -28.66 9.55 20.84
C PRO A 23 -27.49 10.37 21.39
N VAL A 24 -27.31 10.44 22.71
CA VAL A 24 -26.30 11.30 23.35
C VAL A 24 -24.96 10.58 23.42
N TYR A 25 -24.92 9.37 23.97
CA TYR A 25 -23.67 8.66 24.26
C TYR A 25 -23.37 7.52 23.26
N GLN A 26 -24.27 7.24 22.31
CA GLN A 26 -24.15 6.13 21.34
C GLN A 26 -23.97 4.74 22.00
N LEU A 27 -24.39 4.61 23.26
CA LEU A 27 -24.34 3.35 23.98
C LEU A 27 -25.46 2.44 23.50
N PRO A 28 -25.21 1.14 23.32
CA PRO A 28 -26.25 0.18 22.94
C PRO A 28 -27.19 -0.06 24.14
N VAL A 29 -28.34 0.61 24.16
CA VAL A 29 -29.36 0.48 25.20
C VAL A 29 -30.41 -0.53 24.77
N VAL A 30 -30.85 -1.38 25.70
CA VAL A 30 -31.96 -2.33 25.53
C VAL A 30 -32.99 -2.03 26.61
N VAL A 31 -34.26 -1.89 26.23
CA VAL A 31 -35.36 -1.77 27.19
C VAL A 31 -35.91 -3.17 27.45
N CYS A 32 -35.98 -3.58 28.72
CA CYS A 32 -36.54 -4.88 29.08
C CYS A 32 -38.04 -4.93 28.80
N PRO A 33 -38.56 -5.96 28.12
CA PRO A 33 -39.99 -6.05 27.80
C PRO A 33 -40.84 -6.43 29.02
N SER A 34 -40.27 -7.09 30.02
CA SER A 34 -41.00 -7.54 31.21
C SER A 34 -41.18 -6.43 32.24
N CYS A 35 -40.16 -5.60 32.47
CA CYS A 35 -40.17 -4.58 33.53
C CYS A 35 -39.91 -3.16 33.03
N SER A 36 -39.74 -2.96 31.72
CA SER A 36 -39.46 -1.65 31.09
C SER A 36 -38.16 -0.96 31.54
N THR A 37 -37.32 -1.64 32.33
CA THR A 37 -36.02 -1.08 32.78
C THR A 37 -35.03 -1.01 31.61
N ALA A 38 -34.43 0.16 31.39
CA ALA A 38 -33.37 0.34 30.41
C ALA A 38 -32.04 -0.23 30.94
N CYS A 39 -31.38 -1.07 30.14
CA CYS A 39 -30.09 -1.68 30.46
C CYS A 39 -29.10 -1.45 29.31
N THR A 40 -27.86 -1.09 29.63
CA THR A 40 -26.79 -0.93 28.62
C THR A 40 -26.11 -2.26 28.33
N ARG A 41 -26.07 -2.68 27.07
CA ARG A 41 -25.41 -3.91 26.65
C ARG A 41 -23.91 -3.67 26.45
N SER A 42 -23.10 -4.00 27.46
CA SER A 42 -21.66 -4.03 27.31
C SER A 42 -21.25 -5.09 26.27
N LYS A 43 -20.55 -4.69 25.20
CA LYS A 43 -19.88 -5.66 24.32
C LYS A 43 -18.66 -6.20 25.09
N PRO A 44 -18.43 -7.52 25.11
CA PRO A 44 -17.27 -8.06 25.80
C PRO A 44 -16.00 -7.41 25.23
N ALA A 45 -15.17 -6.86 26.11
CA ALA A 45 -13.96 -6.13 25.74
C ALA A 45 -13.07 -6.95 24.80
N ILE A 46 -13.02 -8.27 25.01
CA ILE A 46 -12.34 -9.25 24.16
C ILE A 46 -12.84 -9.21 22.71
N SER A 47 -14.14 -9.11 22.47
CA SER A 47 -14.68 -9.04 21.10
C SER A 47 -14.30 -7.74 20.38
N ILE A 48 -14.22 -6.63 21.13
CA ILE A 48 -13.77 -5.34 20.61
C ILE A 48 -12.27 -5.42 20.31
N ALA A 49 -11.48 -5.98 21.23
CA ALA A 49 -10.05 -6.20 21.07
C ALA A 49 -9.75 -7.09 19.86
N ILE A 50 -10.45 -8.22 19.69
CA ILE A 50 -10.31 -9.11 18.52
C ILE A 50 -10.64 -8.38 17.22
N ARG A 51 -11.69 -7.53 17.19
CA ARG A 51 -12.00 -6.74 15.99
C ARG A 51 -10.92 -5.71 15.69
N ARG A 52 -10.42 -5.00 16.70
CA ARG A 52 -9.31 -4.05 16.57
C ARG A 52 -8.04 -4.75 16.10
N PHE A 53 -7.72 -5.90 16.68
CA PHE A 53 -6.57 -6.72 16.28
C PHE A 53 -6.70 -7.24 14.85
N LYS A 54 -7.88 -7.73 14.43
CA LYS A 54 -8.11 -8.15 13.04
C LYS A 54 -7.98 -6.97 12.06
N ALA A 55 -8.42 -5.77 12.45
CA ALA A 55 -8.24 -4.56 11.65
C ALA A 55 -6.76 -4.12 11.59
N ALA A 56 -6.07 -4.15 12.73
CA ALA A 56 -4.65 -3.85 12.82
C ALA A 56 -3.80 -4.85 12.03
N ARG A 57 -4.08 -6.15 12.14
CA ARG A 57 -3.40 -7.22 11.37
C ARG A 57 -3.55 -7.03 9.87
N ARG A 58 -4.74 -6.65 9.39
CA ARG A 58 -4.92 -6.33 7.96
C ARG A 58 -4.05 -5.14 7.55
N THR A 59 -4.00 -4.11 8.38
CA THR A 59 -3.18 -2.92 8.12
C THR A 59 -1.69 -3.26 8.13
N GLY A 60 -1.23 -4.02 9.13
CA GLY A 60 0.15 -4.49 9.23
C GLY A 60 0.57 -5.41 8.09
N LEU A 61 -0.32 -6.29 7.61
CA LEU A 61 -0.03 -7.15 6.46
C LEU A 61 0.08 -6.34 5.16
N VAL A 62 -0.76 -5.30 4.98
CA VAL A 62 -0.64 -4.37 3.85
C VAL A 62 0.69 -3.62 3.91
N LEU A 63 1.08 -3.10 5.08
CA LEU A 63 2.36 -2.41 5.28
C LEU A 63 3.56 -3.34 5.04
N LEU A 64 3.49 -4.60 5.49
CA LEU A 64 4.54 -5.59 5.27
C LEU A 64 4.70 -5.91 3.78
N VAL A 65 3.59 -6.09 3.05
CA VAL A 65 3.61 -6.32 1.60
C VAL A 65 4.16 -5.09 0.86
N GLU A 66 3.81 -3.89 1.31
CA GLU A 66 4.33 -2.64 0.76
C GLU A 66 5.84 -2.52 0.98
N LEU A 67 6.33 -2.82 2.19
CA LEU A 67 7.75 -2.85 2.49
C LEU A 67 8.48 -3.87 1.61
N LEU A 68 7.97 -5.10 1.49
CA LEU A 68 8.56 -6.14 0.63
C LEU A 68 8.63 -5.72 -0.84
N MET A 69 7.54 -5.18 -1.39
CA MET A 69 7.49 -4.66 -2.77
C MET A 69 8.53 -3.56 -2.98
N LEU A 70 8.67 -2.67 -2.00
CA LEU A 70 9.59 -1.54 -2.07
C LEU A 70 11.05 -2.02 -1.98
N THR A 71 11.36 -2.95 -1.08
CA THR A 71 12.69 -3.59 -1.00
C THR A 71 13.03 -4.32 -2.29
N LEU A 72 12.06 -5.01 -2.91
CA LEU A 72 12.28 -5.75 -4.15
C LEU A 72 12.49 -4.79 -5.34
N LEU A 73 11.73 -3.69 -5.40
CA LEU A 73 11.93 -2.62 -6.39
C LEU A 73 13.33 -2.00 -6.24
N VAL A 74 13.69 -1.58 -5.02
CA VAL A 74 15.01 -0.98 -4.74
C VAL A 74 16.12 -1.97 -5.03
N GLY A 75 15.98 -3.24 -4.61
CA GLY A 75 16.97 -4.29 -4.86
C GLY A 75 17.18 -4.57 -6.35
N MET A 76 16.10 -4.68 -7.14
CA MET A 76 16.22 -4.82 -8.60
C MET A 76 16.90 -3.59 -9.22
N SER A 77 16.58 -2.39 -8.75
CA SER A 77 17.13 -1.14 -9.26
C SER A 77 18.62 -1.01 -8.97
N VAL A 78 19.04 -1.33 -7.74
CA VAL A 78 20.46 -1.37 -7.35
C VAL A 78 21.19 -2.45 -8.15
N GLY A 79 20.60 -3.64 -8.32
CA GLY A 79 21.20 -4.69 -9.13
C GLY A 79 21.44 -4.28 -10.59
N ILE A 80 20.49 -3.56 -11.18
CA ILE A 80 20.64 -2.99 -12.54
C ILE A 80 21.76 -1.94 -12.57
N LEU A 81 21.80 -1.04 -11.58
CA LEU A 81 22.83 0.00 -11.48
C LEU A 81 24.24 -0.59 -11.33
N VAL A 82 24.40 -1.59 -10.46
CA VAL A 82 25.68 -2.28 -10.25
C VAL A 82 26.09 -3.03 -11.51
N GLY A 83 25.17 -3.76 -12.16
CA GLY A 83 25.46 -4.45 -13.42
C GLY A 83 25.88 -3.51 -14.54
N LEU A 84 25.25 -2.33 -14.65
CA LEU A 84 25.65 -1.31 -15.62
C LEU A 84 26.99 -0.65 -15.27
N ALA A 85 27.32 -0.52 -13.98
CA ALA A 85 28.57 0.07 -13.53
C ALA A 85 29.78 -0.85 -13.73
N ASP A 86 29.61 -2.17 -13.62
CA ASP A 86 30.68 -3.15 -13.83
C ASP A 86 31.04 -3.30 -15.32
N ASP A 87 30.08 -3.13 -16.24
CA ASP A 87 30.29 -3.35 -17.68
C ASP A 87 30.61 -2.09 -18.50
N THR A 88 30.47 -0.87 -17.94
CA THR A 88 30.70 0.38 -18.70
C THR A 88 31.91 1.18 -18.21
N PRO A 89 32.89 1.50 -19.08
CA PRO A 89 34.02 2.37 -18.75
C PRO A 89 33.59 3.84 -18.77
N GLY A 90 32.63 4.24 -17.94
CA GLY A 90 32.37 5.65 -17.63
C GLY A 90 30.89 6.07 -17.56
N PRO A 91 30.55 6.98 -16.64
CA PRO A 91 29.17 7.40 -16.34
C PRO A 91 28.52 8.31 -17.40
N LEU A 92 29.31 8.93 -18.28
CA LEU A 92 28.79 9.71 -19.40
C LEU A 92 28.24 8.82 -20.52
N GLU A 93 28.76 7.59 -20.66
CA GLU A 93 28.23 6.61 -21.62
C GLU A 93 26.93 5.98 -21.14
N ALA A 94 26.73 5.80 -19.83
CA ALA A 94 25.47 5.29 -19.28
C ALA A 94 24.25 6.20 -19.58
N ILE A 95 24.45 7.53 -19.57
CA ILE A 95 23.43 8.50 -20.02
C ILE A 95 23.23 8.40 -21.53
N GLY A 96 24.30 8.20 -22.28
CA GLY A 96 24.26 7.91 -23.72
C GLY A 96 23.42 6.68 -24.03
N VAL A 97 23.63 5.56 -23.33
CA VAL A 97 22.91 4.30 -23.52
C VAL A 97 21.41 4.44 -23.21
N LEU A 98 21.04 5.18 -22.15
CA LEU A 98 19.64 5.52 -21.86
C LEU A 98 19.01 6.42 -22.93
N GLY A 99 19.77 7.38 -23.46
CA GLY A 99 19.34 8.24 -24.57
C GLY A 99 19.18 7.46 -25.88
N PHE A 100 20.15 6.62 -26.24
CA PHE A 100 20.15 5.78 -27.44
C PHE A 100 19.03 4.73 -27.42
N GLY A 101 18.74 4.12 -26.26
CA GLY A 101 17.63 3.18 -26.11
C GLY A 101 16.24 3.82 -26.34
N LEU A 102 16.12 5.14 -26.19
CA LEU A 102 14.88 5.89 -26.42
C LEU A 102 14.81 6.54 -27.81
N THR A 103 15.94 6.94 -28.40
CA THR A 103 15.97 7.67 -29.69
C THR A 103 16.34 6.78 -30.89
N GLY A 104 16.85 5.57 -30.68
CA GLY A 104 17.03 4.55 -31.72
C GLY A 104 17.96 4.93 -32.87
N VAL A 105 18.89 5.88 -32.67
CA VAL A 105 19.82 6.29 -33.74
C VAL A 105 20.92 5.24 -33.89
N PRO A 106 21.10 4.61 -35.07
CA PRO A 106 22.14 3.61 -35.27
C PRO A 106 23.49 4.30 -35.51
N ASN A 107 24.49 3.95 -34.70
CA ASN A 107 25.88 4.28 -35.02
C ASN A 107 26.42 3.23 -35.99
N THR A 108 26.84 3.67 -37.16
CA THR A 108 27.24 2.83 -38.29
C THR A 108 28.64 2.25 -38.08
N GLY A 109 28.69 0.93 -37.89
CA GLY A 109 29.82 0.11 -38.35
C GLY A 109 30.86 -0.25 -37.31
N THR A 110 30.58 -1.23 -36.46
CA THR A 110 31.45 -2.41 -36.18
C THR A 110 30.72 -3.36 -35.20
N SER A 111 30.55 -4.63 -35.62
CA SER A 111 30.00 -5.79 -34.89
C SER A 111 28.70 -5.58 -34.08
N ASN A 112 27.56 -5.62 -34.77
CA ASN A 112 26.22 -5.35 -34.23
C ASN A 112 25.62 -6.40 -33.26
N THR A 113 26.18 -7.61 -33.13
CA THR A 113 25.47 -8.71 -32.44
C THR A 113 25.50 -8.63 -30.92
N SER A 114 26.56 -8.08 -30.32
CA SER A 114 26.61 -7.82 -28.87
C SER A 114 25.75 -6.61 -28.51
N PHE A 115 25.87 -5.51 -29.27
CA PHE A 115 25.14 -4.27 -29.02
C PHE A 115 23.61 -4.42 -29.15
N GLU A 116 23.12 -5.17 -30.13
CA GLU A 116 21.68 -5.46 -30.26
C GLU A 116 21.15 -6.27 -29.07
N ARG A 117 21.94 -7.25 -28.59
CA ARG A 117 21.56 -8.08 -27.44
C ARG A 117 21.53 -7.27 -26.14
N ASP A 118 22.46 -6.33 -25.96
CA ASP A 118 22.49 -5.43 -24.81
C ASP A 118 21.32 -4.44 -24.84
N LEU A 119 20.95 -3.92 -26.01
CA LEU A 119 19.77 -3.06 -26.18
C LEU A 119 18.45 -3.80 -25.89
N GLU A 120 18.31 -5.05 -26.34
CA GLU A 120 17.13 -5.87 -26.01
C GLU A 120 17.04 -6.14 -24.51
N MET A 121 18.17 -6.43 -23.85
CA MET A 121 18.23 -6.62 -22.40
C MET A 121 17.83 -5.34 -21.66
N ILE A 122 18.41 -4.19 -22.02
CA ILE A 122 18.11 -2.88 -21.41
C ILE A 122 16.63 -2.52 -21.63
N ARG A 123 16.10 -2.72 -22.84
CA ARG A 123 14.69 -2.47 -23.14
C ARG A 123 13.78 -3.34 -22.30
N THR A 124 14.11 -4.63 -22.14
CA THR A 124 13.31 -5.56 -21.33
C THR A 124 13.32 -5.14 -19.87
N ILE A 125 14.49 -4.80 -19.34
CA ILE A 125 14.65 -4.30 -17.97
C ILE A 125 13.83 -3.02 -17.76
N LEU A 126 13.90 -2.08 -18.69
CA LEU A 126 13.19 -0.79 -18.60
C LEU A 126 11.67 -0.98 -18.66
N VAL A 127 11.17 -1.88 -19.51
CA VAL A 127 9.75 -2.26 -19.55
C VAL A 127 9.31 -2.88 -18.22
N VAL A 128 10.10 -3.80 -17.66
CA VAL A 128 9.80 -4.40 -16.35
C VAL A 128 9.78 -3.32 -15.27
N LEU A 129 10.77 -2.42 -15.23
CA LEU A 129 10.86 -1.34 -14.26
C LEU A 129 9.65 -0.40 -14.31
N VAL A 130 9.21 -0.04 -15.53
CA VAL A 130 8.01 0.77 -15.76
C VAL A 130 6.76 0.04 -15.26
N LEU A 131 6.61 -1.25 -15.59
CA LEU A 131 5.47 -2.05 -15.15
C LEU A 131 5.41 -2.17 -13.62
N VAL A 132 6.54 -2.43 -12.96
CA VAL A 132 6.60 -2.52 -11.49
C VAL A 132 6.31 -1.15 -10.87
N SER A 133 6.87 -0.05 -11.42
CA SER A 133 6.64 1.31 -10.92
C SER A 133 5.17 1.73 -11.02
N VAL A 134 4.54 1.49 -12.16
CA VAL A 134 3.10 1.74 -12.35
C VAL A 134 2.28 0.85 -11.41
N GLY A 135 2.62 -0.44 -11.30
CA GLY A 135 1.98 -1.38 -10.39
C GLY A 135 2.06 -0.94 -8.92
N ALA A 136 3.22 -0.45 -8.48
CA ALA A 136 3.42 0.13 -7.15
C ALA A 136 2.51 1.35 -6.96
N GLY A 137 2.47 2.27 -7.91
CA GLY A 137 1.58 3.44 -7.87
C GLY A 137 0.09 3.08 -7.75
N VAL A 138 -0.36 2.08 -8.51
CA VAL A 138 -1.72 1.52 -8.43
C VAL A 138 -1.99 0.97 -7.04
N TRP A 139 -1.06 0.16 -6.52
CA TRP A 139 -1.16 -0.48 -5.23
C TRP A 139 -1.26 0.56 -4.10
N ILE A 140 -0.30 1.49 -4.02
CA ILE A 140 -0.24 2.55 -3.00
C ILE A 140 -1.54 3.32 -2.96
N ARG A 141 -2.04 3.76 -4.12
CA ARG A 141 -3.28 4.55 -4.16
C ARG A 141 -4.51 3.73 -3.76
N SER A 142 -4.53 2.44 -4.08
CA SER A 142 -5.62 1.54 -3.71
C SER A 142 -5.65 1.28 -2.19
N ALA A 143 -4.49 1.04 -1.58
CA ALA A 143 -4.32 0.78 -0.15
C ALA A 143 -4.59 2.03 0.70
N HIS A 144 -4.03 3.17 0.30
CA HIS A 144 -4.11 4.43 1.03
C HIS A 144 -5.29 5.32 0.64
N GLY A 145 -6.34 4.76 0.03
CA GLY A 145 -7.43 5.60 -0.48
C GLY A 145 -8.21 6.37 0.61
N HIS A 146 -7.97 6.09 1.89
CA HIS A 146 -8.54 6.83 3.02
C HIS A 146 -7.70 8.05 3.44
N LEU A 147 -6.42 8.09 3.06
CA LEU A 147 -5.56 9.26 3.27
C LEU A 147 -5.80 10.32 2.19
N ARG A 148 -5.65 11.59 2.59
CA ARG A 148 -5.60 12.71 1.66
C ARG A 148 -4.40 12.51 0.73
N LEU A 149 -4.57 12.86 -0.54
CA LEU A 149 -3.54 12.69 -1.59
C LEU A 149 -2.18 13.23 -1.13
N TRP A 150 -2.18 14.43 -0.53
CA TRP A 150 -1.00 15.09 0.01
C TRP A 150 -0.28 14.30 1.10
N SER A 151 -1.01 13.60 1.98
CA SER A 151 -0.40 12.78 3.02
C SER A 151 0.28 11.55 2.43
N SER A 152 -0.31 10.94 1.39
CA SER A 152 0.33 9.83 0.68
C SER A 152 1.57 10.28 -0.08
N VAL A 153 1.51 11.45 -0.74
CA VAL A 153 2.67 12.03 -1.43
C VAL A 153 3.78 12.38 -0.44
N ALA A 154 3.46 13.03 0.67
CA ALA A 154 4.43 13.38 1.72
C ALA A 154 5.07 12.15 2.37
N PHE A 155 4.28 11.11 2.64
CA PHE A 155 4.79 9.84 3.15
C PHE A 155 5.77 9.20 2.14
N TRP A 156 5.41 9.18 0.86
CA TRP A 156 6.28 8.64 -0.19
C TRP A 156 7.57 9.42 -0.34
N PHE A 157 7.47 10.75 -0.36
CA PHE A 157 8.62 11.63 -0.45
C PHE A 157 9.54 11.47 0.75
N GLY A 158 8.98 11.37 1.96
CA GLY A 158 9.74 11.09 3.18
C GLY A 158 10.42 9.71 3.15
N LEU A 159 9.74 8.69 2.62
CA LEU A 159 10.31 7.34 2.48
C LEU A 159 11.48 7.35 1.49
N VAL A 160 11.31 7.98 0.32
CA VAL A 160 12.36 8.13 -0.69
C VAL A 160 13.56 8.88 -0.12
N LEU A 161 13.34 10.03 0.52
CA LEU A 161 14.41 10.79 1.17
C LEU A 161 15.12 9.98 2.26
N GLY A 162 14.37 9.23 3.06
CA GLY A 162 14.93 8.35 4.08
C GLY A 162 15.82 7.25 3.49
N LEU A 163 15.37 6.63 2.40
CA LEU A 163 16.15 5.61 1.69
C LEU A 163 17.43 6.18 1.07
N LEU A 164 17.35 7.36 0.43
CA LEU A 164 18.51 8.07 -0.10
C LEU A 164 19.50 8.43 1.02
N ALA A 165 19.00 8.87 2.17
CA ALA A 165 19.83 9.16 3.33
C ALA A 165 20.53 7.91 3.87
N ILE A 166 19.84 6.75 3.93
CA ILE A 166 20.44 5.47 4.35
C ILE A 166 21.56 5.05 3.39
N ILE A 167 21.33 5.11 2.07
CA ILE A 167 22.34 4.77 1.06
C ILE A 167 23.56 5.68 1.21
N TYR A 168 23.34 6.99 1.34
CA TYR A 168 24.41 7.95 1.54
C TYR A 168 25.22 7.67 2.82
N ILE A 169 24.53 7.44 3.95
CA ILE A 169 25.18 7.11 5.23
C ILE A 169 25.97 5.79 5.10
N TRP A 170 25.43 4.78 4.44
CA TRP A 170 26.11 3.51 4.23
C TRP A 170 27.39 3.69 3.41
N GLY A 171 27.34 4.44 2.31
CA GLY A 171 28.54 4.77 1.51
C GLY A 171 29.61 5.49 2.33
N VAL A 172 29.20 6.41 3.22
CA VAL A 172 30.13 7.08 4.15
C VAL A 172 30.73 6.08 5.16
N ILE A 173 29.95 5.14 5.68
CA ILE A 173 30.43 4.12 6.63
C ILE A 173 31.43 3.19 5.95
N ASP A 174 31.13 2.66 4.76
CA ASP A 174 32.05 1.79 4.02
C ASP A 174 33.37 2.50 3.75
N GLN A 175 33.34 3.80 3.41
CA GLN A 175 34.55 4.60 3.24
C GLN A 175 35.38 4.76 4.51
N LEU A 176 34.72 5.00 5.66
CA LEU A 176 35.39 5.09 6.95
C LEU A 176 36.05 3.75 7.34
N MET A 177 35.42 2.62 6.98
CA MET A 177 35.90 1.27 7.29
C MET A 177 36.99 0.78 6.32
N ALA A 178 36.93 1.15 5.04
CA ALA A 178 37.82 0.62 4.00
C ALA A 178 39.27 1.14 4.08
N LYS A 179 39.57 2.13 4.93
CA LYS A 179 40.90 2.80 5.02
C LYS A 179 41.49 3.24 3.67
N GLN A 180 40.68 3.33 2.61
CA GLN A 180 41.15 3.74 1.29
C GLN A 180 41.40 5.25 1.29
N SER A 181 42.57 5.64 0.77
CA SER A 181 42.95 7.05 0.68
C SER A 181 41.91 7.81 -0.15
N ILE A 182 41.50 8.99 0.34
CA ILE A 182 40.42 9.89 -0.10
C ILE A 182 40.49 10.33 -1.60
N ARG A 183 41.41 9.80 -2.41
CA ARG A 183 41.80 10.40 -3.68
C ARG A 183 40.87 10.22 -4.88
N HIS A 184 39.85 9.37 -4.84
CA HIS A 184 38.88 9.27 -5.94
C HIS A 184 37.43 9.23 -5.44
N LEU A 185 37.05 10.22 -4.64
CA LEU A 185 35.65 10.56 -4.48
C LEU A 185 35.27 11.58 -5.58
N THR A 186 34.64 11.11 -6.64
CA THR A 186 33.73 11.96 -7.44
C THR A 186 32.30 11.62 -7.03
N PRO A 187 31.79 12.17 -5.89
CA PRO A 187 30.42 11.95 -5.42
C PRO A 187 29.34 12.37 -6.44
N SER A 188 29.73 13.08 -7.50
CA SER A 188 28.88 13.43 -8.63
C SER A 188 28.29 12.23 -9.36
N HIS A 189 28.94 11.06 -9.37
CA HIS A 189 28.44 9.92 -10.15
C HIS A 189 27.31 9.16 -9.45
N GLU A 190 27.42 8.89 -8.14
CA GLU A 190 26.35 8.24 -7.38
C GLU A 190 25.13 9.14 -7.21
N LEU A 191 25.34 10.43 -6.94
CA LEU A 191 24.25 11.42 -6.89
C LEU A 191 23.57 11.59 -8.24
N GLY A 192 24.34 11.56 -9.34
CA GLY A 192 23.80 11.62 -10.71
C GLY A 192 22.93 10.41 -11.04
N ALA A 193 23.40 9.20 -10.72
CA ALA A 193 22.64 7.97 -10.93
C ALA A 193 21.35 7.93 -10.11
N ALA A 194 21.41 8.32 -8.83
CA ALA A 194 20.23 8.41 -7.96
C ALA A 194 19.23 9.47 -8.46
N ALA A 195 19.71 10.64 -8.93
CA ALA A 195 18.86 11.68 -9.49
C ALA A 195 18.16 11.22 -10.77
N VAL A 196 18.88 10.58 -11.71
CA VAL A 196 18.30 10.01 -12.94
C VAL A 196 17.26 8.94 -12.60
N TYR A 197 17.57 8.07 -11.63
CA TYR A 197 16.64 7.03 -11.17
C TYR A 197 15.35 7.63 -10.59
N LEU A 198 15.44 8.67 -9.77
CA LEU A 198 14.26 9.38 -9.23
C LEU A 198 13.46 10.06 -10.34
N LEU A 199 14.15 10.69 -11.28
CA LEU A 199 13.52 11.36 -12.43
C LEU A 199 12.75 10.37 -13.30
N PHE A 200 13.22 9.13 -13.40
CA PHE A 200 12.55 8.08 -14.15
C PHE A 200 11.41 7.43 -13.36
N THR A 201 11.65 7.04 -12.10
CA THR A 201 10.68 6.26 -11.32
C THR A 201 9.50 7.06 -10.79
N VAL A 202 9.71 8.32 -10.36
CA VAL A 202 8.65 9.15 -9.78
C VAL A 202 7.48 9.36 -10.77
N PRO A 203 7.70 9.70 -12.06
CA PRO A 203 6.62 9.82 -13.03
C PRO A 203 5.83 8.52 -13.24
N PHE A 204 6.49 7.37 -13.32
CA PHE A 204 5.79 6.09 -13.54
C PHE A 204 4.99 5.66 -12.32
N VAL A 205 5.52 5.87 -11.12
CA VAL A 205 4.76 5.66 -9.88
C VAL A 205 3.55 6.59 -9.83
N ALA A 206 3.73 7.87 -10.16
CA ALA A 206 2.63 8.84 -10.24
C ALA A 206 1.58 8.46 -11.31
N ALA A 207 2.01 7.93 -12.46
CA ALA A 207 1.12 7.46 -13.52
C ALA A 207 0.25 6.26 -13.08
N GLY A 208 0.70 5.46 -12.12
CA GLY A 208 -0.10 4.39 -11.51
C GLY A 208 -1.26 4.88 -10.63
N PHE A 209 -1.21 6.11 -10.10
CA PHE A 209 -2.22 6.63 -9.17
C PHE A 209 -3.65 6.71 -9.77
N PRO A 210 -3.89 7.26 -10.97
CA PRO A 210 -5.22 7.28 -11.56
C PRO A 210 -5.81 5.88 -11.77
N LEU A 211 -4.97 4.91 -12.14
CA LEU A 211 -5.35 3.51 -12.29
C LEU A 211 -5.76 2.90 -10.94
N GLY A 212 -4.97 3.12 -9.88
CA GLY A 212 -5.30 2.69 -8.51
C GLY A 212 -6.59 3.31 -7.98
N ALA A 213 -6.84 4.59 -8.29
CA ALA A 213 -8.08 5.26 -7.92
C ALA A 213 -9.31 4.64 -8.62
N ARG A 214 -9.20 4.27 -9.90
CA ARG A 214 -10.25 3.56 -10.65
C ARG A 214 -10.51 2.16 -10.09
N ALA A 215 -9.45 1.38 -9.86
CA ALA A 215 -9.55 0.04 -9.28
C ALA A 215 -10.27 0.07 -7.92
N ARG A 216 -9.93 1.03 -7.06
CA ARG A 216 -10.60 1.22 -5.76
C ARG A 216 -12.09 1.58 -5.90
N LYS A 217 -12.45 2.47 -6.83
CA LYS A 217 -13.87 2.80 -7.09
C LYS A 217 -14.67 1.56 -7.50
N ILE A 218 -14.11 0.73 -8.37
CA ILE A 218 -14.73 -0.53 -8.82
C ILE A 218 -14.91 -1.47 -7.62
N TRP A 219 -13.87 -1.65 -6.81
CA TRP A 219 -13.92 -2.51 -5.63
C TRP A 219 -14.97 -2.04 -4.60
N ILE A 220 -15.03 -0.74 -4.30
CA ILE A 220 -16.04 -0.15 -3.42
C ILE A 220 -17.45 -0.36 -4.00
N LYS A 221 -17.64 -0.16 -5.32
CA LYS A 221 -18.94 -0.38 -5.98
C LYS A 221 -19.39 -1.84 -5.85
N GLN A 222 -18.47 -2.80 -6.06
CA GLN A 222 -18.76 -4.22 -5.86
C GLN A 222 -19.12 -4.55 -4.41
N HIS A 223 -18.38 -4.02 -3.43
CA HIS A 223 -18.68 -4.22 -2.01
C HIS A 223 -20.01 -3.59 -1.59
N ARG A 224 -20.32 -2.39 -2.07
CA ARG A 224 -21.64 -1.75 -1.85
C ARG A 224 -22.76 -2.57 -2.45
N ALA A 225 -22.59 -3.09 -3.67
CA ALA A 225 -23.58 -3.97 -4.31
C ALA A 225 -23.81 -5.27 -3.52
N LYS A 226 -22.74 -5.93 -3.05
CA LYS A 226 -22.83 -7.11 -2.19
C LYS A 226 -23.53 -6.79 -0.86
N ALA A 227 -23.16 -5.70 -0.20
CA ALA A 227 -23.78 -5.26 1.04
C ALA A 227 -25.27 -4.93 0.85
N HIS A 228 -25.65 -4.30 -0.27
CA HIS A 228 -27.04 -4.00 -0.59
C HIS A 228 -27.85 -5.28 -0.86
N LYS A 229 -27.30 -6.25 -1.59
CA LYS A 229 -27.93 -7.58 -1.77
C LYS A 229 -28.15 -8.27 -0.42
N TYR A 230 -27.15 -8.24 0.48
CA TYR A 230 -27.26 -8.83 1.81
C TYR A 230 -28.34 -8.13 2.67
N ARG A 231 -28.39 -6.79 2.65
CA ARG A 231 -29.45 -6.01 3.34
C ARG A 231 -30.85 -6.32 2.79
N ARG A 232 -31.00 -6.49 1.47
CA ARG A 232 -32.26 -6.90 0.84
C ARG A 232 -32.70 -8.28 1.32
N LYS A 233 -31.79 -9.27 1.38
CA LYS A 233 -32.10 -10.61 1.92
C LYS A 233 -32.56 -10.53 3.38
N LEU A 234 -31.86 -9.78 4.22
CA LEU A 234 -32.24 -9.59 5.63
C LEU A 234 -33.62 -8.92 5.77
N ARG A 235 -33.96 -7.94 4.94
CA ARG A 235 -35.30 -7.33 4.93
C ARG A 235 -36.39 -8.34 4.57
N LYS A 236 -36.17 -9.19 3.56
CA LYS A 236 -37.11 -10.26 3.19
C LYS A 236 -37.31 -11.26 4.34
N HIS A 237 -36.23 -11.73 4.96
CA HIS A 237 -36.35 -12.63 6.13
C HIS A 237 -37.12 -11.99 7.29
N ARG A 238 -36.90 -10.69 7.56
CA ARG A 238 -37.67 -9.98 8.59
C ARG A 238 -39.15 -9.88 8.25
N MET A 239 -39.51 -9.61 7.00
CA MET A 239 -40.91 -9.55 6.59
C MET A 239 -41.60 -10.92 6.71
N ASN A 240 -40.89 -12.02 6.44
CA ASN A 240 -41.43 -13.36 6.59
C ASN A 240 -41.67 -13.75 8.06
N HIS A 241 -40.79 -13.32 8.98
CA HIS A 241 -40.96 -13.58 10.42
C HIS A 241 -41.90 -12.60 11.12
N ALA A 242 -42.12 -11.40 10.56
CA ALA A 242 -43.00 -10.39 11.13
C ALA A 242 -44.48 -10.58 10.75
N ARG A 243 -44.82 -11.58 9.92
CA ARG A 243 -46.21 -12.00 9.79
C ARG A 243 -46.59 -12.72 11.09
N PRO A 244 -47.47 -12.15 11.93
CA PRO A 244 -48.03 -12.92 13.03
C PRO A 244 -48.62 -14.20 12.44
N ALA A 245 -48.43 -15.31 13.15
CA ALA A 245 -49.17 -16.52 12.84
C ALA A 245 -50.63 -16.21 13.16
N ASP A 246 -51.35 -15.64 12.19
CA ASP A 246 -52.79 -15.53 12.24
C ASP A 246 -53.33 -16.96 12.16
N ARG A 247 -53.46 -17.58 13.33
CA ARG A 247 -54.21 -18.79 13.63
C ARG A 247 -54.74 -18.70 15.06
#